data_AF-A0A0V8CWB0-F1
#
_entry.id   AF-A0A0V8CWB0-F1
#
_cell.length_a   1.000
_cell.length_b   1.000
_cell.length_c   1.000
_cell.angle_alpha   90.00
_cell.angle_beta   90.00
_cell.angle_gamma   90.00
#
_symmetry.space_group_name_H-M   'P 1'
#
loop_
_entity.id
_entity.type
_entity.pdbx_description
1 polymer ?
#
loop_
_entity_poly.entity_id
_entity_poly.type
_entity_poly.pdbx_seq_one_letter_code
_entity_poly.pdbx_strand_id
1 'polypeptide(L)'
;MINYDLDILFFSKHKLWKLERILEVTDLDKDKFYRILEEFNQKFENQGLKKLDYKNECLAIFDKIENFEETRYSINQKTFILSEVERRSLIYLLIFTNESSLSIALFQKYLQVSKNTVLSDLKKLREELMSKNIQIEYSRKKGFYLNFEEKILQEKAWY
;
A
#
# COMPACT_ATOMS: atom_id res chain seq x y z
N MET A 1 -10.60 -9.13 -0.45
CA MET A 1 -10.23 -8.81 0.94
C MET A 1 -8.73 -8.98 1.05
N ILE A 2 -8.03 -8.01 1.62
CA ILE A 2 -6.59 -8.13 1.82
C ILE A 2 -6.36 -9.20 2.90
N ASN A 3 -5.55 -10.22 2.60
CA ASN A 3 -5.27 -11.32 3.52
C ASN A 3 -3.93 -11.07 4.24
N TYR A 4 -4.03 -10.82 5.55
CA TYR A 4 -2.89 -10.61 6.45
C TYR A 4 -2.71 -11.76 7.45
N ASP A 5 -3.32 -12.92 7.20
CA ASP A 5 -3.44 -14.02 8.16
C ASP A 5 -2.07 -14.59 8.60
N LEU A 6 -1.00 -14.39 7.80
CA LEU A 6 0.36 -14.89 8.10
C LEU A 6 1.34 -13.80 8.52
N ASP A 7 0.93 -12.54 8.63
CA ASP A 7 1.82 -11.39 8.85
C ASP A 7 2.60 -11.51 10.16
N ILE A 8 1.93 -12.01 11.19
CA ILE A 8 2.54 -12.30 12.48
C ILE A 8 3.72 -13.28 12.37
N LEU A 9 3.74 -14.15 11.35
CA LEU A 9 4.85 -15.06 11.10
C LEU A 9 5.98 -14.34 10.36
N PHE A 10 5.66 -13.65 9.26
CA PHE A 10 6.64 -13.01 8.38
C PHE A 10 7.41 -11.87 9.06
N PHE A 11 6.72 -11.07 9.87
CA PHE A 11 7.30 -9.91 10.54
C PHE A 11 7.82 -10.21 11.96
N SER A 12 7.79 -11.48 12.37
CA SER A 12 8.36 -11.89 13.65
C SER A 12 9.88 -11.96 13.62
N LYS A 13 10.47 -11.82 14.82
CA LYS A 13 11.88 -12.13 15.08
C LYS A 13 12.16 -13.62 14.95
N HIS A 14 11.15 -14.47 15.12
CA HIS A 14 11.28 -15.92 14.96
C HIS A 14 11.13 -16.31 13.49
N LYS A 15 12.09 -17.10 12.98
CA LYS A 15 12.14 -17.55 11.59
C LYS A 15 11.75 -19.02 11.40
N LEU A 16 11.55 -19.74 12.49
CA LEU A 16 11.12 -21.13 12.50
C LEU A 16 9.85 -21.24 13.33
N TRP A 17 8.80 -21.78 12.73
CA TRP A 17 7.47 -21.85 13.30
C TRP A 17 6.93 -23.28 13.22
N LYS A 18 6.58 -23.85 14.37
CA LYS A 18 5.85 -25.13 14.42
C LYS A 18 4.40 -24.90 14.05
N LEU A 19 3.79 -25.86 13.37
CA LEU A 19 2.39 -25.81 12.95
C LEU A 19 1.45 -25.47 14.11
N GLU A 20 1.57 -26.16 15.24
CA GLU A 20 0.75 -25.92 16.44
C GLU A 20 0.76 -24.44 16.86
N ARG A 21 1.95 -23.84 16.89
CA ARG A 21 2.11 -22.43 17.26
C ARG A 21 1.55 -21.50 16.19
N ILE A 22 1.66 -21.86 14.91
CA ILE A 22 1.06 -21.09 13.81
C ILE A 22 -0.45 -21.04 13.97
N LEU A 23 -1.11 -22.19 14.15
CA LEU A 23 -2.56 -22.27 14.31
C LEU A 23 -3.02 -21.47 15.54
N GLU A 24 -2.27 -21.55 16.64
CA GLU A 24 -2.56 -20.79 17.87
C GLU A 24 -2.48 -19.27 17.67
N VAL A 25 -1.44 -18.75 17.00
CA VAL A 25 -1.25 -17.28 16.88
C VAL A 25 -2.03 -16.65 15.74
N THR A 26 -2.48 -17.46 14.78
CA THR A 26 -3.23 -16.98 13.59
C THR A 26 -4.72 -17.27 13.67
N ASP A 27 -5.16 -18.10 14.63
CA ASP A 27 -6.53 -18.59 14.75
C ASP A 27 -7.05 -19.26 13.45
N LEU A 28 -6.13 -19.86 12.70
CA LEU A 28 -6.43 -20.59 11.48
C LEU A 28 -6.65 -22.07 11.78
N ASP A 29 -7.57 -22.69 11.05
CA ASP A 29 -7.58 -24.14 10.93
C ASP A 29 -6.44 -24.63 10.01
N LYS A 30 -6.12 -25.93 10.14
CA LYS A 30 -5.01 -26.57 9.43
C LYS A 30 -5.17 -26.50 7.90
N ASP A 31 -6.39 -26.68 7.40
CA ASP A 31 -6.67 -26.68 5.96
C ASP A 31 -6.56 -25.27 5.37
N LYS A 32 -7.09 -24.27 6.08
CA LYS A 32 -6.96 -22.86 5.71
C LYS A 32 -5.49 -22.42 5.70
N PHE A 33 -4.70 -22.82 6.70
CA PHE A 33 -3.26 -22.57 6.71
C PHE A 33 -2.58 -23.15 5.47
N TYR A 34 -2.81 -24.42 5.15
CA TYR A 34 -2.19 -25.05 3.98
C TYR A 34 -2.59 -24.38 2.67
N ARG A 35 -3.85 -24.00 2.52
CA ARG A 35 -4.30 -23.26 1.34
C ARG A 35 -3.57 -21.93 1.19
N ILE A 36 -3.47 -21.15 2.28
CA ILE A 36 -2.78 -19.86 2.24
C ILE A 36 -1.29 -20.05 1.95
N LEU A 37 -0.64 -21.04 2.55
CA LEU A 37 0.76 -21.36 2.30
C LEU A 37 1.02 -21.72 0.83
N GLU A 38 0.14 -22.54 0.24
CA GLU A 38 0.21 -22.92 -1.16
C GLU A 38 0.04 -21.71 -2.09
N GLU A 39 -0.94 -20.84 -1.83
CA GLU A 39 -1.15 -19.60 -2.57
C GLU A 39 0.09 -18.68 -2.52
N PHE A 40 0.74 -18.55 -1.35
CA PHE A 40 1.98 -17.78 -1.23
C PHE A 40 3.12 -18.41 -2.03
N ASN A 41 3.30 -19.73 -1.93
CA ASN A 41 4.37 -20.42 -2.66
C ASN A 41 4.20 -20.32 -4.17
N GLN A 42 2.96 -20.33 -4.69
CA GLN A 42 2.68 -20.10 -6.11
C GLN A 42 3.04 -18.67 -6.53
N LYS A 43 2.70 -17.67 -5.71
CA LYS A 43 3.08 -16.27 -5.98
C LYS A 43 4.59 -16.07 -6.00
N PHE A 44 5.32 -16.72 -5.09
CA PHE A 44 6.78 -16.68 -5.04
C PHE A 44 7.36 -17.31 -6.32
N GLU A 45 6.89 -18.49 -6.70
CA GLU A 45 7.33 -19.20 -7.91
C GLU A 45 7.09 -18.39 -9.19
N ASN A 46 5.92 -17.75 -9.33
CA ASN A 46 5.59 -16.89 -10.47
C ASN A 46 6.52 -15.68 -10.61
N GLN A 47 7.18 -15.27 -9.52
CA GLN A 47 8.15 -14.17 -9.50
C GLN A 47 9.60 -14.66 -9.52
N GLY A 48 9.84 -15.96 -9.67
CA GLY A 48 11.17 -16.57 -9.64
C GLY A 48 11.81 -16.61 -8.24
N LEU A 49 11.00 -16.44 -7.19
CA LEU A 49 11.44 -16.51 -5.79
C LEU A 49 11.38 -17.95 -5.27
N LYS A 50 12.21 -18.25 -4.27
CA LYS A 50 12.24 -19.56 -3.60
C LYS A 50 11.02 -19.73 -2.70
N LYS A 51 10.29 -20.85 -2.85
CA LYS A 51 9.19 -21.26 -1.95
C LYS A 51 9.63 -21.31 -0.48
N LEU A 52 8.70 -21.07 0.43
CA LEU A 52 8.91 -21.24 1.86
C LEU A 52 9.17 -22.71 2.18
N ASP A 53 10.15 -23.01 3.04
CA ASP A 53 10.46 -24.40 3.40
C ASP A 53 9.50 -24.86 4.51
N TYR A 54 8.62 -25.79 4.17
CA TYR A 54 7.70 -26.41 5.12
C TYR A 54 7.95 -27.92 5.18
N LYS A 55 8.54 -28.39 6.29
CA LYS A 55 8.91 -29.79 6.51
C LYS A 55 8.73 -30.17 7.97
N ASN A 56 8.33 -31.41 8.24
CA ASN A 56 8.16 -31.94 9.59
C ASN A 56 7.31 -31.01 10.48
N GLU A 57 6.20 -30.51 9.91
CA GLU A 57 5.30 -29.56 10.57
C GLU A 57 5.97 -28.26 11.07
N CYS A 58 7.09 -27.88 10.44
CA CYS A 58 7.81 -26.65 10.71
C CYS A 58 7.92 -25.81 9.44
N LEU A 59 7.54 -24.54 9.53
CA LEU A 59 7.69 -23.52 8.51
C LEU A 59 8.97 -22.71 8.79
N ALA A 60 9.83 -22.58 7.79
CA ALA A 60 10.97 -21.67 7.81
C ALA A 60 10.69 -20.43 6.95
N ILE A 61 10.87 -19.26 7.55
CA ILE A 61 10.72 -17.95 6.90
C ILE A 61 12.11 -17.36 6.66
N PHE A 62 12.37 -16.87 5.46
CA PHE A 62 13.65 -16.24 5.11
C PHE A 62 13.83 -14.89 5.86
N ASP A 63 15.09 -14.50 6.10
CA ASP A 63 15.39 -13.29 6.88
C ASP A 63 14.91 -12.00 6.21
N LYS A 64 14.92 -11.96 4.87
CA LYS A 64 14.49 -10.80 4.10
C LYS A 64 13.65 -11.26 2.92
N ILE A 65 12.40 -10.83 2.89
CA ILE A 65 11.56 -10.91 1.69
C ILE A 65 11.51 -9.49 1.15
N GLU A 66 12.40 -9.19 0.21
CA GLU A 66 12.31 -7.94 -0.54
C GLU A 66 11.00 -7.94 -1.32
N ASN A 67 10.36 -6.78 -1.41
CA ASN A 67 9.14 -6.60 -2.19
C ASN A 67 7.98 -7.52 -1.75
N PHE A 68 7.92 -7.88 -0.46
CA PHE A 68 6.92 -8.82 0.06
C PHE A 68 5.47 -8.44 -0.28
N GLU A 69 5.11 -7.15 -0.18
CA GLU A 69 3.77 -6.69 -0.58
C GLU A 69 3.54 -6.88 -2.09
N GLU A 70 4.54 -6.64 -2.93
CA GLU A 70 4.43 -6.89 -4.35
C GLU A 70 4.23 -8.38 -4.65
N THR A 71 4.92 -9.26 -3.93
CA THR A 71 4.70 -10.69 -4.04
C THR A 71 3.32 -11.09 -3.54
N ARG A 72 2.88 -10.55 -2.41
CA ARG A 72 1.55 -10.83 -1.83
C ARG A 72 0.43 -10.45 -2.79
N TYR A 73 0.53 -9.29 -3.43
CA TYR A 73 -0.51 -8.76 -4.33
C TYR A 73 -0.26 -9.08 -5.80
N SER A 74 0.79 -9.85 -6.12
CA SER A 74 1.23 -10.10 -7.48
C SER A 74 1.44 -8.81 -8.30
N ILE A 75 1.89 -7.74 -7.63
CA ILE A 75 2.17 -6.46 -8.28
C ILE A 75 3.52 -6.58 -8.98
N ASN A 76 3.55 -6.28 -10.27
CA ASN A 76 4.79 -6.08 -10.99
C ASN A 76 5.06 -4.57 -11.09
N GLN A 77 6.03 -4.07 -10.32
CA GLN A 77 6.39 -2.64 -10.32
C GLN A 77 6.66 -2.10 -11.73
N LYS A 78 7.24 -2.90 -12.64
CA LYS A 78 7.57 -2.45 -14.00
C LYS A 78 6.34 -2.18 -14.86
N THR A 79 5.21 -2.81 -14.54
CA THR A 79 3.96 -2.70 -15.30
C THR A 79 2.84 -2.05 -14.49
N PHE A 80 3.10 -1.71 -13.23
CA PHE A 80 2.12 -1.04 -12.38
C PHE A 80 1.98 0.42 -12.80
N ILE A 81 0.91 0.71 -13.53
CA ILE A 81 0.59 2.05 -14.02
C ILE A 81 -0.73 2.47 -13.41
N LEU A 82 -0.69 3.51 -12.59
CA LEU A 82 -1.91 4.13 -12.06
C LEU A 82 -2.66 4.84 -13.19
N SER A 83 -3.94 4.54 -13.32
CA SER A 83 -4.87 5.29 -14.16
C SER A 83 -4.96 6.75 -13.70
N GLU A 84 -5.48 7.62 -14.57
CA GLU A 84 -5.64 9.04 -14.24
C GLU A 84 -6.50 9.26 -12.97
N VAL A 85 -7.56 8.47 -12.81
CA VAL A 85 -8.45 8.55 -11.64
C VAL A 85 -7.73 8.08 -10.38
N GLU A 86 -6.99 6.98 -10.44
CA GLU A 86 -6.22 6.47 -9.30
C GLU A 86 -5.11 7.44 -8.89
N ARG A 87 -4.42 8.06 -9.86
CA ARG A 87 -3.42 9.10 -9.56
C ARG A 87 -4.02 10.29 -8.85
N ARG A 88 -5.19 10.80 -9.28
CA ARG A 88 -5.87 11.90 -8.59
C ARG A 88 -6.30 11.53 -7.17
N SER A 89 -6.86 10.33 -6.99
CA SER A 89 -7.20 9.80 -5.67
C SER A 89 -5.99 9.71 -4.75
N LEU A 90 -4.84 9.24 -5.27
CA LEU A 90 -3.60 9.16 -4.51
C LEU A 90 -3.00 10.55 -4.22
N ILE A 91 -3.05 11.49 -5.16
CA ILE A 91 -2.66 12.89 -4.92
C ILE A 91 -3.49 13.48 -3.79
N TYR A 92 -4.82 13.32 -3.84
CA TYR A 92 -5.71 13.77 -2.77
C TYR A 92 -5.33 13.16 -1.44
N LEU A 93 -5.16 11.82 -1.39
CA LEU A 93 -4.78 11.11 -0.17
C LEU A 93 -3.45 11.62 0.41
N LEU A 94 -2.43 11.79 -0.44
CA LEU A 94 -1.13 12.31 -0.01
C LEU A 94 -1.26 13.71 0.60
N ILE A 95 -1.95 14.63 -0.07
CA ILE A 95 -2.18 15.99 0.44
C ILE A 95 -2.98 15.94 1.75
N PHE A 96 -4.00 15.09 1.80
CA PHE A 96 -4.87 14.92 2.95
C PHE A 96 -4.10 14.49 4.21
N THR A 97 -3.17 13.53 4.09
CA THR A 97 -2.35 13.09 5.24
C THR A 97 -1.48 14.20 5.82
N ASN A 98 -1.07 15.19 5.01
CA ASN A 98 -0.26 16.34 5.43
C ASN A 98 1.05 15.97 6.19
N GLU A 99 1.57 14.76 5.95
CA GLU A 99 2.76 14.22 6.64
C GLU A 99 4.08 14.86 6.17
N SER A 100 4.11 15.45 4.98
CA SER A 100 5.32 16.10 4.44
C SER A 100 5.00 17.23 3.48
N SER A 101 5.97 18.11 3.25
CA SER A 101 5.83 19.21 2.29
C SER A 101 5.85 18.69 0.85
N LEU A 102 4.66 18.35 0.32
CA LEU A 102 4.51 17.77 -1.01
C LEU A 102 4.86 18.79 -2.10
N SER A 103 5.70 18.37 -3.04
CA SER A 103 6.08 19.13 -4.22
C SER A 103 5.72 18.36 -5.49
N ILE A 104 5.72 19.04 -6.64
CA ILE A 104 5.50 18.38 -7.93
C ILE A 104 6.55 17.27 -8.15
N ALA A 105 7.80 17.48 -7.73
CA ALA A 105 8.85 16.47 -7.86
C ALA A 105 8.55 15.21 -7.03
N LEU A 106 7.95 15.35 -5.83
CA LEU A 106 7.52 14.21 -5.02
C LEU A 106 6.36 13.47 -5.70
N PHE A 107 5.37 14.17 -6.25
CA PHE A 107 4.32 13.52 -7.03
C PHE A 107 4.85 12.79 -8.26
N GLN A 108 5.79 13.38 -9.01
CA GLN A 108 6.44 12.69 -10.12
C GLN A 108 7.14 11.40 -9.67
N LYS A 109 7.84 11.44 -8.53
CA LYS A 109 8.51 10.28 -7.95
C LYS A 109 7.51 9.19 -7.53
N TYR A 110 6.46 9.54 -6.80
CA TYR A 110 5.50 8.57 -6.28
C TYR A 110 4.60 7.97 -7.36
N LEU A 111 4.18 8.79 -8.32
CA LEU A 111 3.26 8.38 -9.38
C LEU A 111 3.97 7.88 -10.63
N GLN A 112 5.29 8.06 -10.72
CA GLN A 112 6.13 7.70 -11.87
C GLN A 112 5.64 8.32 -13.20
N VAL A 113 5.22 9.60 -13.16
CA VAL A 113 4.73 10.33 -14.34
C VAL A 113 5.50 11.64 -14.56
N SER A 114 5.29 12.24 -15.74
CA SER A 114 5.87 13.53 -16.08
C SER A 114 5.32 14.68 -15.23
N LYS A 115 6.06 15.79 -15.16
CA LYS A 115 5.61 17.04 -14.52
C LYS A 115 4.26 17.51 -15.08
N ASN A 116 4.07 17.44 -16.39
CA ASN A 116 2.85 17.91 -17.06
C ASN A 116 1.65 17.02 -16.69
N THR A 117 1.88 15.71 -16.55
CA THR A 117 0.85 14.78 -16.10
C THR A 117 0.40 15.14 -14.67
N VAL A 118 1.34 15.38 -13.75
CA VAL A 118 1.00 15.83 -12.38
C VAL A 118 0.21 17.13 -12.40
N LEU A 119 0.62 18.12 -13.20
CA LEU A 119 -0.08 19.41 -13.29
C LEU A 119 -1.50 19.27 -13.84
N SER A 120 -1.69 18.41 -14.85
CA SER A 120 -3.00 18.07 -15.41
C SER A 120 -3.89 17.38 -14.38
N ASP A 121 -3.35 16.37 -13.68
CA ASP A 121 -4.06 15.64 -12.64
C ASP A 121 -4.47 16.58 -11.48
N LEU A 122 -3.58 17.47 -11.03
CA LEU A 122 -3.88 18.49 -10.02
C LEU A 122 -4.95 19.49 -10.47
N LYS A 123 -4.96 19.88 -11.75
CA LYS A 123 -5.98 20.78 -12.30
C LYS A 123 -7.35 20.12 -12.24
N LYS A 124 -7.46 18.90 -12.75
CA LYS A 124 -8.72 18.13 -12.72
C LYS A 124 -9.19 17.86 -11.29
N LEU A 125 -8.27 17.51 -10.38
CA LEU A 125 -8.60 17.27 -8.98
C LEU A 125 -9.14 18.55 -8.30
N ARG A 126 -8.56 19.72 -8.60
CA ARG A 126 -9.12 21.00 -8.13
C ARG A 126 -10.55 21.22 -8.62
N GLU A 127 -10.82 20.93 -9.89
CA GLU A 127 -12.16 21.05 -10.47
C GLU A 127 -13.16 20.11 -9.79
N GLU A 128 -12.76 18.88 -9.49
CA GLU A 128 -13.58 17.90 -8.76
C GLU A 128 -13.91 18.38 -7.34
N LEU A 129 -12.93 18.93 -6.63
CA LEU A 129 -13.06 19.37 -5.24
C LEU A 129 -13.78 20.71 -5.07
N MET A 130 -13.82 21.56 -6.10
CA MET A 130 -14.59 22.82 -6.07
C MET A 130 -16.07 22.57 -5.74
N SER A 131 -16.66 21.48 -6.24
CA SER A 131 -18.05 21.10 -5.92
C SER A 131 -18.30 20.79 -4.44
N LYS A 132 -17.22 20.62 -3.67
CA LYS A 132 -17.23 20.28 -2.24
C LYS A 132 -16.70 21.42 -1.35
N ASN A 133 -16.45 22.61 -1.91
CA ASN A 133 -15.84 23.75 -1.22
C ASN A 133 -14.46 23.41 -0.59
N ILE A 134 -13.70 22.53 -1.26
CA ILE A 134 -12.34 22.16 -0.88
C ILE A 134 -11.38 22.70 -1.94
N GLN A 135 -10.37 23.45 -1.51
CA GLN A 135 -9.36 24.02 -2.38
C GLN A 135 -8.00 23.34 -2.16
N ILE A 136 -7.27 23.08 -3.25
CA ILE A 136 -5.87 22.65 -3.18
C ILE A 136 -4.95 23.83 -3.42
N GLU A 137 -4.25 24.25 -2.38
CA GLU A 137 -3.30 25.36 -2.41
C GLU A 137 -1.85 24.87 -2.33
N TYR A 138 -0.91 25.74 -2.68
CA TYR A 138 0.52 25.47 -2.59
C TYR A 138 1.23 26.60 -1.85
N SER A 139 2.09 26.24 -0.90
CA SER A 139 3.06 27.17 -0.32
C SER A 139 4.45 26.54 -0.29
N ARG A 140 5.50 27.36 -0.41
CA ARG A 140 6.89 26.85 -0.36
C ARG A 140 7.22 26.16 0.96
N LYS A 141 6.57 26.56 2.06
CA LYS A 141 6.81 26.01 3.41
C LYS A 141 6.03 24.73 3.67
N LYS A 142 4.76 24.65 3.26
CA LYS A 142 3.88 23.51 3.53
C LYS A 142 3.79 22.51 2.38
N GLY A 143 4.27 22.87 1.18
CA GLY A 143 3.96 22.13 -0.03
C GLY A 143 2.50 22.33 -0.44
N PHE A 144 1.92 21.31 -1.08
CA PHE A 144 0.49 21.24 -1.37
C PHE A 144 -0.30 20.90 -0.09
N TYR A 145 -1.41 21.60 0.14
CA TYR A 145 -2.32 21.36 1.27
C TYR A 145 -3.77 21.60 0.87
N LEU A 146 -4.70 21.03 1.64
CA LEU A 146 -6.13 21.30 1.51
C LEU A 146 -6.50 22.54 2.34
N ASN A 147 -7.24 23.44 1.73
CA ASN A 147 -7.93 24.53 2.39
C ASN A 147 -9.44 24.25 2.31
N PHE A 148 -10.11 24.28 3.45
CA PHE A 148 -11.54 24.05 3.56
C PHE A 148 -12.19 25.40 3.85
N GLU A 149 -13.11 25.85 2.99
CA GLU A 149 -13.78 27.14 3.20
C GLU A 149 -14.54 27.17 4.53
N GLU A 150 -15.06 26.01 4.96
CA GLU A 150 -15.73 25.85 6.24
C GLU A 150 -14.95 24.91 7.19
N LYS A 151 -14.77 25.36 8.43
CA LYS A 151 -14.11 24.57 9.49
C LYS A 151 -14.80 23.22 9.76
N ILE A 152 -16.11 23.13 9.56
CA ILE A 152 -16.87 21.88 9.72
C ILE A 152 -16.51 20.82 8.68
N LEU A 153 -16.11 21.23 7.47
CA LEU A 153 -15.64 20.31 6.43
C LEU A 153 -14.27 19.74 6.76
N GLN A 154 -13.42 20.55 7.42
CA GLN A 154 -12.18 20.05 8.00
C GLN A 154 -12.51 19.01 9.08
N GLU A 155 -13.31 19.35 10.09
CA GLU A 155 -13.66 18.41 11.17
C GLU A 155 -14.24 17.10 10.62
N LYS A 156 -15.18 17.15 9.67
CA LYS A 156 -15.74 15.94 9.02
C LYS A 156 -14.75 15.12 8.21
N ALA A 157 -13.65 15.69 7.74
CA ALA A 157 -12.66 14.95 6.99
C ALA A 157 -11.67 14.22 7.92
N TRP A 158 -11.43 14.75 9.13
CA TRP A 158 -10.50 14.20 10.12
C TRP A 158 -11.15 13.25 11.15
N TYR A 159 -12.46 13.01 11.06
CA TYR A 159 -13.23 12.02 11.82
C TYR A 159 -13.72 10.90 10.89
#